data_AF-A0A3D2RYH3-F1
#
_entry.id   AF-A0A3D2RYH3-F1
#
_cell.length_a   1.000
_cell.length_b   1.000
_cell.length_c   1.000
_cell.angle_alpha   90.00
_cell.angle_beta   90.00
_cell.angle_gamma   90.00
#
_symmetry.space_group_name_H-M   'P 1'
#
loop_
_entity.id
_entity.type
_entity.pdbx_description
1 polymer ?
#
loop_
_entity_poly.entity_id
_entity_poly.type
_entity_poly.pdbx_seq_one_letter_code
_entity_poly.pdbx_strand_id
1 'polypeptide(L)' 'MQDGIQRKPTIEELKILSSFPTEFEFTGSYAQVWNQIGNCVPLLMMKELGKLLKNRF' A
#
# COMPACT_ATOMS: atom_id res chain seq x y z
N MET A 1 -28.02 9.28 1.95
CA MET A 1 -27.79 8.89 3.35
C MET A 1 -26.35 9.27 3.66
N GLN A 2 -26.13 10.30 4.48
CA GLN A 2 -24.78 10.67 4.92
C GLN A 2 -24.81 10.70 6.45
N ASP A 3 -24.88 9.50 7.02
CA ASP A 3 -24.59 9.28 8.43
C ASP A 3 -23.20 8.63 8.47
N GLY A 4 -22.17 9.41 8.79
CA GLY A 4 -20.81 8.88 8.87
C GLY A 4 -19.81 9.85 9.50
N ILE A 5 -19.00 9.33 10.44
CA ILE A 5 -17.84 10.03 11.00
C ILE A 5 -16.73 10.04 9.95
N GLN A 6 -16.26 11.22 9.56
CA GLN A 6 -15.10 11.36 8.69
C GLN A 6 -13.81 11.12 9.50
N ARG A 7 -13.01 10.13 9.09
CA ARG A 7 -11.70 9.84 9.68
C ARG A 7 -10.65 9.57 8.62
N LYS A 8 -9.39 9.66 9.03
CA LYS A 8 -8.27 9.17 8.22
C LYS A 8 -8.26 7.63 8.22
N PRO A 9 -7.77 6.98 7.14
CA PRO A 9 -7.54 5.55 7.15
C PRO A 9 -6.46 5.17 8.16
N THR A 10 -6.49 3.95 8.71
CA THR A 10 -5.39 3.41 9.52
C THR A 10 -4.25 2.93 8.62
N ILE A 11 -3.08 2.67 9.21
CA ILE A 11 -1.93 2.14 8.47
C ILE A 11 -2.25 0.75 7.88
N GLU A 12 -3.01 -0.08 8.59
CA GLU A 12 -3.47 -1.40 8.14
C GLU A 12 -4.42 -1.28 6.94
N GLU A 13 -5.33 -0.31 6.95
CA GLU A 13 -6.21 -0.05 5.82
C GLU A 13 -5.42 0.44 4.60
N LEU A 14 -4.46 1.36 4.81
CA LEU A 14 -3.58 1.82 3.75
C LEU A 14 -2.69 0.70 3.18
N LYS A 15 -2.21 -0.23 4.02
CA LYS A 15 -1.50 -1.44 3.61
C LYS A 15 -2.32 -2.27 2.63
N ILE A 16 -3.56 -2.55 2.98
CA ILE A 16 -4.48 -3.35 2.15
C ILE A 16 -4.73 -2.64 0.82
N LEU A 17 -5.01 -1.33 0.86
CA LEU A 17 -5.25 -0.52 -0.34
C LEU A 17 -4.04 -0.49 -1.27
N SER A 18 -2.82 -0.40 -0.72
CA SER A 18 -1.57 -0.44 -1.47
C SER A 18 -1.07 -1.86 -1.78
N SER A 19 -1.91 -2.87 -1.54
CA SER A 19 -1.66 -4.29 -1.84
C SER A 19 -0.48 -4.92 -1.09
N PHE A 20 -0.13 -4.40 0.08
CA PHE A 20 0.86 -5.04 0.95
C PHE A 20 0.28 -6.30 1.61
N PRO A 21 1.09 -7.37 1.79
CA PRO A 21 0.73 -8.48 2.65
C PRO A 21 0.40 -8.00 4.06
N THR A 22 -0.53 -8.68 4.73
CA THR A 22 -0.96 -8.34 6.09
C THR A 22 0.18 -8.37 7.10
N GLU A 23 1.13 -9.27 6.90
CA GLU A 23 2.32 -9.52 7.69
C GLU A 23 3.48 -8.55 7.40
N PHE A 24 3.36 -7.68 6.38
CA PHE A 24 4.41 -6.71 6.07
C PHE A 24 4.47 -5.60 7.13
N GLU A 25 5.61 -5.46 7.80
CA GLU A 25 5.81 -4.44 8.83
C GLU A 25 6.58 -3.24 8.27
N PHE A 26 5.97 -2.06 8.39
CA PHE A 26 6.67 -0.81 8.12
C PHE A 26 7.47 -0.39 9.36
N THR A 27 8.64 0.19 9.12
CA THR A 27 9.50 0.74 10.18
C THR A 27 9.50 2.27 10.16
N GLY A 28 9.79 2.86 11.31
CA GLY A 28 9.85 4.31 11.50
C GLY A 28 8.62 4.90 12.18
N SER A 29 8.57 6.23 12.23
CA SER A 29 7.46 6.98 12.83
C SER A 29 6.20 6.92 11.96
N TYR A 30 5.05 7.21 12.56
CA TYR A 30 3.76 7.27 11.85
C TYR A 30 3.81 8.10 10.55
N ALA A 31 4.41 9.30 10.60
CA ALA A 31 4.54 10.16 9.42
C ALA A 31 5.45 9.55 8.35
N GLN A 32 6.54 8.88 8.75
CA GLN A 32 7.42 8.17 7.83
C GLN A 32 6.70 6.99 7.17
N VAL A 33 5.93 6.21 7.92
CA VAL A 33 5.15 5.10 7.37
C VAL A 33 4.08 5.61 6.40
N TRP A 34 3.37 6.68 6.76
CA TRP A 34 2.39 7.31 5.88
C TRP A 34 3.01 7.76 4.55
N ASN A 35 4.21 8.37 4.61
CA ASN A 35 4.95 8.77 3.43
C ASN A 35 5.46 7.58 2.60
N GLN A 36 5.93 6.51 3.25
CA GLN A 36 6.35 5.29 2.56
C GLN A 36 5.20 4.69 1.76
N ILE A 37 4.01 4.57 2.36
CA ILE A 37 2.84 4.03 1.67
C ILE A 37 2.35 4.99 0.58
N GLY A 38 2.33 6.30 0.83
CA GLY A 38 1.87 7.29 -0.14
C GLY A 38 2.77 7.43 -1.38
N ASN A 39 4.07 7.17 -1.26
CA ASN A 39 5.03 7.28 -2.35
C ASN A 39 5.28 5.95 -3.09
N CYS A 40 4.78 4.82 -2.59
CA CYS A 40 5.03 3.51 -3.20
C CYS A 40 4.14 3.24 -4.41
N VAL A 41 4.60 2.37 -5.30
CA VAL A 41 3.76 1.76 -6.33
C VAL A 41 3.01 0.57 -5.70
N PRO A 42 1.70 0.41 -5.93
CA PRO A 42 0.95 -0.75 -5.44
C PRO A 42 1.61 -2.08 -5.83
N LEU A 43 1.78 -3.00 -4.88
CA LEU A 43 2.58 -4.22 -5.09
C LEU A 43 2.03 -5.13 -6.20
N LEU A 44 0.72 -5.21 -6.35
CA LEU A 44 0.11 -6.01 -7.42
C LEU A 44 0.44 -5.46 -8.81
N MET A 45 0.51 -4.13 -8.97
CA MET A 45 0.93 -3.52 -10.24
C MET A 45 2.37 -3.90 -10.57
N MET A 46 3.29 -3.79 -9.60
CA MET A 46 4.68 -4.16 -9.81
C MET A 46 4.84 -5.66 -10.10
N LYS A 47 4.03 -6.52 -9.47
CA LYS A 47 4.02 -7.97 -9.73
C LYS A 47 3.67 -8.26 -11.20
N GLU A 48 2.63 -7.64 -11.74
CA GLU A 48 2.24 -7.87 -13.14
C GLU A 48 3.29 -7.32 -14.12
N LEU A 49 3.89 -6.15 -13.82
CA LEU A 49 5.03 -5.63 -14.60
C LEU A 49 6.21 -6.59 -14.58
N GLY A 50 6.56 -7.15 -13.42
CA GLY A 50 7.64 -8.12 -13.28
C GLY A 50 7.44 -9.40 -14.11
N LYS A 51 6.20 -9.92 -14.17
CA LYS A 51 5.88 -11.07 -15.03
C LYS A 51 6.09 -10.74 -16.51
N LEU A 52 5.69 -9.55 -16.95
CA LEU A 52 5.86 -9.12 -18.34
C LEU A 52 7.34 -9.02 -18.70
N LEU A 53 8.16 -8.43 -17.82
CA LEU A 53 9.61 -8.32 -18.04
C LEU A 53 10.28 -9.70 -18.06
N LYS A 54 9.92 -10.59 -17.13
CA LYS A 54 10.43 -11.97 -17.08
C LYS A 54 10.12 -12.78 -18.34
N ASN A 55 9.01 -12.49 -19.02
CA ASN A 55 8.67 -13.17 -20.27
C ASN A 55 9.38 -12.55 -21.50
N ARG A 56 10.06 -11.40 -21.34
CA ARG A 56 10.78 -10.73 -22.43
C ARG A 56 12.30 -10.93 -22.40
N PHE A 57 12.88 -11.31 -21.26
CA PHE A 57 14.30 -11.56 -21.05
C PHE A 57 14.53 -13.00 -20.58
#